data_AF-A0A359F0Z7-F1
#
_entry.id   AF-A0A359F0Z7-F1
#
_cell.length_a   1.000
_cell.length_b   1.000
_cell.length_c   1.000
_cell.angle_alpha   90.00
_cell.angle_beta   90.00
_cell.angle_gamma   90.00
#
_symmetry.space_group_name_H-M   'P 1'
#
loop_
_entity.id
_entity.type
_entity.pdbx_description
1 polymer ?
#
loop_
_entity_poly.entity_id
_entity_poly.type
_entity_poly.pdbx_seq_one_letter_code
_entity_poly.pdbx_strand_id
1 'polypeptide(L)'
;RMSKHDLQARPIFHHKRESIQAHLSVVFAALAVGRWVEDQTGWSIKKFVRTARRYRSIEIQVGEQTITAEEPLPDDLAAALNAIHRVRFAH
;
A
#
# COMPACT_ATOMS: atom_id res chain seq x y z
N ARG A 1 -5.96 2.26 -47.44
CA ARG A 1 -5.72 0.94 -46.80
C ARG A 1 -4.31 0.98 -46.21
N MET A 2 -4.16 1.11 -44.89
CA MET A 2 -2.83 1.19 -44.27
C MET A 2 -2.14 -0.18 -44.29
N SER A 3 -0.83 -0.15 -44.55
CA SER A 3 0.02 -1.35 -44.58
C SER A 3 0.16 -1.91 -43.15
N LYS A 4 0.23 -3.24 -43.04
CA LYS A 4 0.32 -3.97 -41.77
C LYS A 4 1.57 -3.59 -40.94
N HIS A 5 2.59 -3.04 -41.59
CA HIS A 5 3.79 -2.51 -40.95
C HIS A 5 3.55 -1.19 -40.21
N ASP A 6 2.60 -0.36 -40.66
CA ASP A 6 2.31 0.95 -40.08
C ASP A 6 1.51 0.85 -38.76
N LEU A 7 0.97 -0.33 -38.46
CA LEU A 7 0.34 -0.66 -37.18
C LEU A 7 1.36 -0.86 -36.06
N GLN A 8 2.58 -1.29 -36.39
CA GLN A 8 3.58 -1.70 -35.41
C GLN A 8 4.42 -0.53 -34.86
N ALA A 9 4.46 0.60 -35.59
CA ALA A 9 5.21 1.80 -35.21
C ALA A 9 4.38 2.87 -34.48
N ARG A 10 3.09 2.64 -34.22
CA ARG A 10 2.23 3.63 -33.54
C ARG A 10 2.45 3.58 -32.02
N PRO A 11 2.87 4.68 -31.37
CA PRO A 11 3.16 4.78 -29.92
C PRO A 11 2.02 4.33 -28.99
N ILE A 12 0.81 4.23 -29.53
CA ILE A 12 -0.40 3.80 -28.83
C ILE A 12 -0.25 2.40 -28.21
N PHE A 13 0.49 1.48 -28.85
CA PHE A 13 0.72 0.13 -28.29
C PHE A 13 1.79 0.11 -27.18
N HIS A 14 2.80 0.99 -27.27
CA HIS A 14 3.84 1.11 -26.25
C HIS A 14 3.28 1.67 -24.95
N HIS A 15 2.49 2.75 -25.02
CA HIS A 15 1.82 3.29 -23.83
C HIS A 15 0.81 2.31 -23.21
N LYS A 16 0.17 1.45 -24.02
CA LYS A 16 -0.69 0.37 -23.47
C LYS A 16 0.13 -0.66 -22.71
N ARG A 17 1.27 -1.11 -23.25
CA ARG A 17 2.16 -2.06 -22.56
C ARG A 17 2.71 -1.45 -21.28
N GLU A 18 3.17 -0.20 -21.31
CA GLU A 18 3.65 0.53 -20.14
C GLU A 18 2.55 0.69 -19.08
N SER A 19 1.33 1.08 -19.48
CA SER A 19 0.18 1.21 -18.58
C SER A 19 -0.20 -0.12 -17.93
N ILE A 20 -0.17 -1.22 -18.68
CA ILE A 20 -0.43 -2.56 -18.16
C ILE A 20 0.63 -2.95 -17.12
N GLN A 21 1.90 -2.77 -17.44
CA GLN A 21 2.99 -3.12 -16.52
C GLN A 21 2.96 -2.25 -15.26
N ALA A 22 2.72 -0.95 -15.40
CA ALA A 22 2.55 -0.05 -14.26
C ALA A 22 1.36 -0.48 -13.38
N HIS A 23 0.22 -0.81 -14.01
CA HIS A 23 -0.96 -1.26 -13.28
C HIS A 23 -0.71 -2.56 -12.52
N LEU A 24 -0.14 -3.57 -13.19
CA LEU A 24 0.21 -4.84 -12.56
C LEU A 24 1.24 -4.67 -11.44
N SER A 25 2.21 -3.78 -11.62
CA SER A 25 3.22 -3.51 -10.58
C SER A 25 2.58 -2.93 -9.32
N VAL A 26 1.67 -1.96 -9.48
CA VAL A 26 0.96 -1.35 -8.35
C VAL A 26 0.01 -2.35 -7.69
N VAL A 27 -0.75 -3.12 -8.47
CA VAL A 27 -1.67 -4.13 -7.93
C VAL A 27 -0.90 -5.22 -7.19
N PHE A 28 0.21 -5.70 -7.75
CA PHE A 28 1.03 -6.73 -7.12
C PHE A 28 1.69 -6.21 -5.83
N ALA A 29 2.23 -4.99 -5.85
CA ALA A 29 2.74 -4.34 -4.65
C ALA A 29 1.66 -4.19 -3.58
N ALA A 30 0.46 -3.74 -3.96
CA ALA A 30 -0.66 -3.59 -3.04
C ALA A 30 -1.11 -4.95 -2.44
N LEU A 31 -1.15 -6.00 -3.25
CA LEU A 31 -1.46 -7.36 -2.80
C LEU A 31 -0.40 -7.91 -1.85
N ALA A 32 0.89 -7.72 -2.18
CA ALA A 32 2.00 -8.16 -1.33
C ALA A 32 2.01 -7.44 0.02
N VAL A 33 1.83 -6.12 0.02
CA VAL A 33 1.71 -5.32 1.25
C VAL A 33 0.47 -5.73 2.04
N GLY A 34 -0.67 -5.91 1.38
CA GLY A 34 -1.90 -6.37 2.03
C GLY A 34 -1.70 -7.71 2.73
N ARG A 35 -1.16 -8.70 2.02
CA ARG A 35 -0.89 -10.03 2.57
C ARG A 35 0.07 -9.99 3.75
N TRP A 36 1.15 -9.20 3.64
CA TRP A 36 2.10 -9.03 4.72
C TRP A 36 1.45 -8.41 5.98
N VAL A 37 0.62 -7.38 5.83
CA VAL A 37 -0.13 -6.80 6.96
C VAL A 37 -1.04 -7.83 7.62
N GLU A 38 -1.74 -8.64 6.84
CA GLU A 38 -2.61 -9.70 7.37
C GLU A 38 -1.81 -10.75 8.15
N ASP A 39 -0.64 -11.16 7.64
CA ASP A 39 0.22 -12.15 8.30
C ASP A 39 0.84 -11.62 9.60
N GLN A 40 1.19 -10.33 9.68
CA GLN A 40 1.77 -9.75 10.89
C GLN A 40 0.74 -9.41 11.97
N THR A 41 -0.48 -9.01 11.58
CA THR A 41 -1.49 -8.52 12.52
C THR A 41 -2.60 -9.54 12.82
N GLY A 42 -2.75 -10.57 11.99
CA GLY A 42 -3.87 -11.51 12.03
C GLY A 42 -5.22 -10.88 11.63
N TRP A 43 -5.23 -9.64 11.16
CA TRP A 43 -6.46 -8.95 10.74
C TRP A 43 -6.61 -9.02 9.24
N SER A 44 -7.85 -9.18 8.75
CA SER A 44 -8.14 -8.93 7.33
C SER A 44 -7.75 -7.50 6.93
N ILE A 45 -7.27 -7.30 5.71
CA ILE A 45 -6.90 -5.97 5.19
C ILE A 45 -8.07 -4.99 5.24
N LYS A 46 -9.31 -5.47 5.07
CA LYS A 46 -10.54 -4.67 5.20
C LYS A 46 -10.74 -4.15 6.62
N LYS A 47 -10.54 -4.99 7.64
CA LYS A 47 -10.62 -4.59 9.05
C LYS A 47 -9.54 -3.54 9.33
N PHE A 48 -8.30 -3.84 8.95
CA PHE A 48 -7.16 -2.94 9.16
C PHE A 48 -7.39 -1.55 8.54
N VAL A 49 -7.75 -1.49 7.25
CA VAL A 49 -8.00 -0.20 6.56
C VAL A 49 -9.17 0.55 7.19
N ARG A 50 -10.26 -0.12 7.57
CA ARG A 50 -11.42 0.54 8.19
C ARG A 50 -11.08 1.13 9.56
N THR A 51 -10.35 0.37 10.38
CA THR A 51 -9.92 0.81 11.72
C THR A 51 -8.91 1.95 11.58
N ALA A 52 -7.85 1.78 10.79
CA ALA A 52 -6.79 2.78 10.62
C ALA A 52 -7.29 4.07 9.93
N ARG A 53 -8.25 4.00 9.00
CA ARG A 53 -8.79 5.17 8.30
C ARG A 53 -9.39 6.21 9.25
N ARG A 54 -9.94 5.78 10.39
CA ARG A 54 -10.51 6.68 11.41
C ARG A 54 -9.44 7.55 12.09
N TYR A 55 -8.18 7.09 12.11
CA TYR A 55 -7.07 7.72 12.82
C TYR A 55 -6.06 8.39 11.86
N ARG A 56 -6.41 8.53 10.56
CA ARG A 56 -5.50 9.02 9.50
C ARG A 56 -5.00 10.47 9.72
N SER A 57 -5.70 11.25 10.54
CA SER A 57 -5.39 12.65 10.85
C SER A 57 -4.61 12.86 12.15
N ILE A 58 -4.21 11.79 12.84
CA ILE A 58 -3.44 11.86 14.09
C ILE A 58 -2.01 11.44 13.74
N GLU A 59 -1.16 12.45 13.59
CA GLU A 59 0.19 12.47 13.02
C GLU A 59 1.08 11.25 13.30
N ILE A 60 1.69 10.68 12.25
CA ILE A 60 2.91 9.87 12.43
C ILE A 60 3.93 10.25 11.36
N GLN A 61 4.87 11.10 11.77
CA GLN A 61 6.10 11.39 11.04
C GLN A 61 7.19 10.42 11.53
N VAL A 62 7.65 9.52 10.66
CA VAL A 62 8.69 8.52 10.99
C VAL A 62 10.06 9.06 10.58
N GLY A 63 10.75 9.63 11.57
CA GLY A 63 12.01 10.38 11.51
C GLY A 63 12.22 11.08 12.87
N GLU A 64 12.81 12.28 12.92
CA GLU A 64 12.94 13.06 14.17
C GLU A 64 11.61 13.71 14.63
N GLN A 65 10.67 12.85 15.01
CA GLN A 65 9.49 13.06 15.87
C GLN A 65 8.51 14.19 15.52
N THR A 66 7.25 13.80 15.24
CA THR A 66 6.09 14.51 15.82
C THR A 66 5.01 13.49 16.19
N ILE A 67 4.63 13.47 17.48
CA ILE A 67 3.52 12.72 18.06
C ILE A 67 2.53 13.77 18.56
N THR A 68 1.30 13.76 18.05
CA THR A 68 0.17 14.48 18.66
C THR A 68 -1.01 13.54 18.71
N ALA A 69 -1.22 12.90 19.86
CA ALA A 69 -2.35 12.02 20.15
C ALA A 69 -3.34 12.76 21.05
N GLU A 70 -4.54 13.07 20.54
CA GLU A 70 -5.63 13.62 21.37
C GLU A 70 -6.87 12.71 21.41
N GLU A 71 -6.88 11.60 20.66
CA GLU A 71 -7.80 10.48 20.88
C GLU A 71 -6.96 9.21 21.06
N PRO A 72 -7.03 8.50 22.21
CA PRO A 72 -6.21 7.33 22.43
C PRO A 72 -6.51 6.30 21.35
N LEU A 73 -5.46 5.85 20.66
CA LEU A 73 -5.57 4.76 19.71
C LEU A 73 -6.22 3.55 20.41
N PRO A 74 -7.20 2.88 19.77
CA PRO A 74 -7.70 1.62 20.28
C PRO A 74 -6.55 0.64 20.53
N ASP A 75 -6.57 -0.05 21.67
CA ASP A 75 -5.50 -0.97 22.08
C ASP A 75 -5.22 -2.03 21.00
N ASP A 76 -6.27 -2.45 20.29
CA ASP A 76 -6.19 -3.43 19.22
C ASP A 76 -5.44 -2.89 17.98
N LEU A 77 -5.64 -1.61 17.65
CA LEU A 77 -4.89 -0.92 16.57
C LEU A 77 -3.43 -0.66 16.98
N ALA A 78 -3.19 -0.26 18.24
CA ALA A 78 -1.84 -0.06 18.76
C ALA A 78 -1.03 -1.38 18.72
N ALA A 79 -1.64 -2.50 19.12
CA ALA A 79 -1.03 -3.82 19.04
C ALA A 79 -0.70 -4.22 17.59
N ALA A 80 -1.61 -3.97 16.64
CA ALA A 80 -1.40 -4.24 15.22
C ALA A 80 -0.23 -3.41 14.64
N LEU A 81 -0.13 -2.12 15.00
CA LEU A 81 0.98 -1.26 14.58
C LEU A 81 2.32 -1.69 15.19
N ASN A 82 2.33 -2.11 16.46
CA ASN A 82 3.51 -2.64 17.12
C ASN A 82 4.04 -3.92 16.46
N ALA A 83 3.15 -4.82 16.01
CA ALA A 83 3.54 -6.02 15.28
C ALA A 83 4.25 -5.68 13.96
N ILE A 84 3.72 -4.70 13.22
CA ILE A 84 4.32 -4.17 11.98
C ILE A 84 5.69 -3.53 12.25
N HIS A 85 5.79 -2.68 13.29
CA HIS A 85 7.04 -2.01 13.65
C HIS A 85 8.13 -3.00 14.08
N ARG A 86 7.81 -3.99 14.90
CA ARG A 86 8.78 -4.99 15.39
C ARG A 86 9.47 -5.75 14.26
N VAL A 87 8.74 -6.08 13.20
CA VAL A 87 9.27 -6.78 12.03
C VAL A 87 10.22 -5.90 11.23
N ARG A 88 9.92 -4.60 11.11
CA ARG A 88 10.78 -3.63 10.42
C ARG A 88 12.16 -3.49 11.09
N PHE A 89 12.24 -3.61 12.42
CA PHE A 89 13.50 -3.54 13.16
C PHE A 89 14.24 -4.88 13.28
N ALA A 90 13.65 -5.98 12.82
CA ALA A 90 14.27 -7.31 12.80
C ALA A 90 15.01 -7.63 11.49
N HIS A 91 14.85 -6.78 10.47
CA HIS A 91 15.57 -6.78 9.19
C HIS A 91 16.60 -5.66 9.14
#